data_AF-A0A1V4YTG1-F1
#
_entry.id   AF-A0A1V4YTG1-F1
#
_cell.length_a   1.000
_cell.length_b   1.000
_cell.length_c   1.000
_cell.angle_alpha   90.00
_cell.angle_beta   90.00
_cell.angle_gamma   90.00
#
_symmetry.space_group_name_H-M   'P 1'
#
loop_
_entity.id
_entity.type
_entity.pdbx_description
1 polymer ?
#
loop_
_entity_poly.entity_id
_entity_poly.type
_entity_poly.pdbx_seq_one_letter_code
_entity_poly.pdbx_strand_id
1 'polypeptide(L)'
;MLGPIVTDIAPAYDHIVSSIGASQSAAAGADFICYVTPAEHLALPGPEDVKMGVIASRIGAYVGDMAKGIHHGEKDLAMANARKKLNWEAQYNASICPADARAIRDNRPPEDPDTCTMCGSYCAIKIVNEWLDEAPTNVFE
;
A
#
# COMPACT_ATOMS: atom_id res chain seq x y z
N MET A 1 -16.50 -12.28 -7.12
CA MET A 1 -17.14 -11.18 -6.39
C MET A 1 -16.81 -9.86 -7.09
N LEU A 2 -17.77 -8.97 -7.37
CA LEU A 2 -17.53 -7.65 -7.98
C LEU A 2 -17.51 -6.61 -6.87
N GLY A 3 -16.33 -6.21 -6.36
CA GLY A 3 -16.20 -5.36 -5.17
C GLY A 3 -16.43 -6.11 -3.84
N PRO A 4 -17.48 -5.79 -3.03
CA PRO A 4 -18.66 -5.02 -3.44
C PRO A 4 -18.48 -3.55 -3.23
N ILE A 5 -19.30 -2.77 -3.95
CA ILE A 5 -19.50 -1.36 -3.64
C ILE A 5 -20.16 -1.29 -2.26
N VAL A 6 -19.39 -0.89 -1.25
CA VAL A 6 -19.86 -0.80 0.14
C VAL A 6 -20.59 0.50 0.45
N THR A 7 -20.59 1.45 -0.50
CA THR A 7 -21.33 2.71 -0.41
C THR A 7 -21.55 3.31 -1.81
N ASP A 8 -22.75 3.82 -2.08
CA ASP A 8 -23.13 4.29 -3.43
C ASP A 8 -22.88 5.80 -3.64
N ILE A 9 -22.34 6.50 -2.65
CA ILE A 9 -22.23 7.97 -2.66
C ILE A 9 -20.91 8.51 -3.21
N ALA A 10 -20.07 7.65 -3.81
CA ALA A 10 -18.72 8.03 -4.26
C ALA A 10 -18.42 7.60 -5.72
N PRO A 11 -19.29 7.94 -6.70
CA PRO A 11 -18.96 7.73 -8.11
C PRO A 11 -17.65 8.45 -8.47
N ALA A 12 -16.93 7.97 -9.47
CA ALA A 12 -15.51 8.27 -9.77
C ALA A 12 -14.49 7.64 -8.81
N TYR A 13 -14.92 7.16 -7.64
CA TYR A 13 -14.07 6.53 -6.63
C TYR A 13 -14.49 5.09 -6.31
N ASP A 14 -15.30 4.48 -7.17
CA ASP A 14 -15.83 3.12 -6.97
C ASP A 14 -14.72 2.06 -6.91
N HIS A 15 -13.58 2.28 -7.53
CA HIS A 15 -12.37 1.46 -7.35
C HIS A 15 -11.85 1.45 -5.89
N ILE A 16 -11.96 2.57 -5.15
CA ILE A 16 -11.59 2.66 -3.74
C ILE A 16 -12.67 2.00 -2.88
N VAL A 17 -13.94 2.35 -3.14
CA VAL A 17 -15.08 1.78 -2.42
C VAL A 17 -15.09 0.26 -2.53
N SER A 18 -14.96 -0.26 -3.75
CA SER A 18 -14.91 -1.70 -4.03
C SER A 18 -13.70 -2.39 -3.44
N SER A 19 -12.56 -1.72 -3.24
CA SER A 19 -11.37 -2.31 -2.61
C SER A 19 -11.63 -2.70 -1.15
N ILE A 20 -12.36 -1.86 -0.40
CA ILE A 20 -12.81 -2.15 0.97
C ILE A 20 -13.68 -3.40 0.97
N GLY A 21 -14.60 -3.46 0.02
CA GLY A 21 -15.46 -4.60 -0.18
C GLY A 21 -14.74 -5.88 -0.59
N ALA A 22 -13.75 -5.75 -1.48
CA ALA A 22 -12.93 -6.86 -1.97
C ALA A 22 -12.14 -7.49 -0.84
N SER A 23 -11.60 -6.68 0.07
CA SER A 23 -10.92 -7.16 1.28
C SER A 23 -11.84 -8.01 2.16
N GLN A 24 -13.06 -7.55 2.44
CA GLN A 24 -14.03 -8.32 3.22
C GLN A 24 -14.46 -9.59 2.49
N SER A 25 -14.66 -9.52 1.17
CA SER A 25 -15.06 -10.68 0.37
C SER A 25 -13.99 -11.76 0.32
N ALA A 26 -12.74 -11.37 0.06
CA ALA A 26 -11.61 -12.29 0.06
C ALA A 26 -11.47 -12.93 1.45
N ALA A 27 -11.54 -12.13 2.53
CA ALA A 27 -11.53 -12.60 3.92
C ALA A 27 -12.71 -13.53 4.27
N ALA A 28 -13.86 -13.39 3.60
CA ALA A 28 -15.02 -14.25 3.77
C ALA A 28 -15.00 -15.54 2.92
N GLY A 29 -14.01 -15.70 2.02
CA GLY A 29 -13.89 -16.92 1.20
C GLY A 29 -14.05 -16.73 -0.30
N ALA A 30 -14.14 -15.51 -0.82
CA ALA A 30 -14.21 -15.30 -2.26
C ALA A 30 -12.86 -15.62 -2.93
N ASP A 31 -12.84 -16.57 -3.86
CA ASP A 31 -11.63 -16.97 -4.60
C ASP A 31 -11.30 -16.04 -5.78
N PHE A 32 -12.25 -15.21 -6.21
CA PHE A 32 -12.10 -14.34 -7.37
C PHE A 32 -12.71 -12.96 -7.10
N ILE A 33 -11.93 -11.91 -7.34
CA ILE A 33 -12.34 -10.50 -7.26
C ILE A 33 -12.31 -9.90 -8.67
N CYS A 34 -13.50 -9.52 -9.15
CA CYS A 34 -13.66 -8.70 -10.33
C CYS A 34 -13.40 -7.24 -9.93
N TYR A 35 -12.46 -6.61 -10.63
CA TYR A 35 -12.11 -5.23 -10.40
C TYR A 35 -13.24 -4.27 -10.76
N VAL A 36 -13.22 -3.11 -10.11
CA VAL A 36 -14.07 -1.96 -10.43
C VAL A 36 -13.16 -0.80 -10.75
N THR A 37 -13.50 -0.04 -11.80
CA THR A 37 -12.69 1.08 -12.26
C THR A 37 -13.22 2.41 -11.72
N PRO A 38 -12.43 3.51 -11.76
CA PRO A 38 -12.97 4.86 -11.52
C PRO A 38 -14.15 5.22 -12.43
N ALA A 39 -14.21 4.67 -13.65
CA ALA A 39 -15.27 4.94 -14.62
C ALA A 39 -16.58 4.17 -14.35
N GLU A 40 -16.62 3.28 -13.35
CA GLU A 40 -17.83 2.53 -13.00
C GLU A 40 -19.02 3.48 -12.80
N HIS A 41 -20.19 3.08 -13.31
CA HIS A 41 -21.43 3.87 -13.32
C HIS A 41 -21.37 5.22 -14.07
N LEU A 42 -20.26 5.54 -14.75
CA LEU A 42 -20.07 6.82 -15.44
C LEU A 42 -19.78 6.68 -16.93
N ALA A 43 -18.88 5.78 -17.32
CA ALA A 43 -18.43 5.65 -18.70
C ALA A 43 -17.71 4.31 -18.97
N LEU A 44 -17.28 4.10 -20.22
CA LEU A 44 -16.32 3.06 -20.53
C LEU A 44 -14.91 3.45 -20.02
N PRO A 45 -14.16 2.53 -19.38
CA PRO A 45 -12.86 2.84 -18.81
C PRO A 45 -11.78 3.03 -19.88
N GLY A 46 -10.89 4.01 -19.65
CA GLY A 46 -9.63 4.14 -20.38
C GLY A 46 -8.50 3.29 -19.77
N PRO A 47 -7.29 3.31 -20.36
CA PRO A 47 -6.16 2.53 -19.86
C PRO A 47 -5.77 2.81 -18.40
N GLU A 48 -5.80 4.07 -17.98
CA GLU A 48 -5.49 4.45 -16.60
C GLU A 48 -6.58 4.00 -15.61
N ASP A 49 -7.86 4.02 -16.01
CA ASP A 49 -8.97 3.52 -15.21
C ASP A 49 -8.82 2.02 -14.94
N VAL A 50 -8.40 1.28 -15.98
CA VAL A 50 -8.10 -0.16 -15.88
C VAL A 50 -6.95 -0.39 -14.91
N LYS A 51 -5.83 0.35 -15.07
CA LYS A 51 -4.67 0.25 -14.16
C LYS A 51 -5.08 0.49 -12.71
N MET A 52 -5.81 1.57 -12.43
CA MET A 52 -6.27 1.92 -11.09
C MET A 52 -7.19 0.85 -10.49
N GLY A 53 -8.16 0.36 -11.25
CA GLY A 53 -9.07 -0.70 -10.78
C GLY A 53 -8.35 -2.00 -10.44
N VAL A 54 -7.38 -2.42 -11.27
CA VAL A 54 -6.59 -3.64 -11.04
C VAL A 54 -5.74 -3.50 -9.78
N ILE A 55 -5.08 -2.35 -9.59
CA ILE A 55 -4.26 -2.09 -8.41
C ILE A 55 -5.13 -2.10 -7.15
N ALA A 56 -6.25 -1.38 -7.14
CA ALA A 56 -7.15 -1.28 -6.00
C ALA A 56 -7.72 -2.65 -5.60
N SER A 57 -8.10 -3.47 -6.58
CA SER A 57 -8.65 -4.81 -6.33
C SER A 57 -7.58 -5.78 -5.84
N ARG A 58 -6.35 -5.70 -6.38
CA ARG A 58 -5.22 -6.50 -5.91
C ARG A 58 -4.84 -6.17 -4.46
N ILE A 59 -4.90 -4.89 -4.08
CA ILE A 59 -4.70 -4.47 -2.69
C ILE A 59 -5.80 -5.07 -1.80
N GLY A 60 -7.07 -4.91 -2.19
CA GLY A 60 -8.20 -5.46 -1.43
C GLY A 60 -8.08 -6.97 -1.23
N ALA A 61 -7.86 -7.72 -2.31
CA ALA A 61 -7.65 -9.17 -2.27
C ALA A 61 -6.49 -9.56 -1.34
N TYR A 62 -5.32 -8.94 -1.49
CA TYR A 62 -4.15 -9.19 -0.65
C TYR A 62 -4.45 -8.99 0.85
N VAL A 63 -5.18 -7.92 1.21
CA VAL A 63 -5.57 -7.67 2.61
C VAL A 63 -6.53 -8.74 3.13
N GLY A 64 -7.50 -9.17 2.33
CA GLY A 64 -8.41 -10.24 2.73
C GLY A 64 -7.72 -11.60 2.86
N ASP A 65 -6.78 -11.90 1.97
CA ASP A 65 -5.97 -13.12 2.01
C ASP A 65 -5.06 -13.17 3.24
N MET A 66 -4.47 -12.03 3.64
CA MET A 66 -3.77 -11.91 4.91
C MET A 66 -4.68 -12.21 6.11
N ALA A 67 -5.91 -11.67 6.13
CA ALA A 67 -6.84 -11.89 7.24
C ALA A 67 -7.23 -13.38 7.41
N LYS A 68 -7.20 -14.16 6.32
CA LYS A 68 -7.42 -15.62 6.34
C LYS A 68 -6.17 -16.45 6.60
N GLY A 69 -5.00 -15.82 6.69
CA GLY A 69 -3.73 -16.52 6.84
C GLY A 69 -3.26 -17.25 5.57
N ILE A 70 -3.71 -16.84 4.39
CA ILE A 70 -3.13 -17.29 3.10
C ILE A 70 -1.74 -16.70 2.93
N HIS A 71 -1.60 -15.44 3.33
CA HIS A 71 -0.32 -14.76 3.50
C HIS A 71 -0.06 -14.56 4.99
N HIS A 72 1.20 -14.65 5.41
CA HIS A 72 1.61 -14.46 6.81
C HIS A 72 2.22 -13.06 7.03
N GLY A 73 1.92 -12.13 6.12
CA GLY A 73 2.43 -10.76 6.18
C GLY A 73 3.93 -10.66 5.89
N GLU A 74 4.55 -11.67 5.27
CA GLU A 74 5.98 -11.68 4.97
C GLU A 74 6.41 -10.50 4.09
N LYS A 75 5.56 -10.10 3.14
CA LYS A 75 5.79 -8.95 2.27
C LYS A 75 5.62 -7.62 3.02
N ASP A 76 4.62 -7.52 3.91
CA ASP A 76 4.44 -6.37 4.80
C ASP A 76 5.62 -6.21 5.76
N LEU A 77 6.13 -7.32 6.31
CA LEU A 77 7.30 -7.34 7.17
C LEU A 77 8.56 -6.92 6.40
N ALA A 78 8.73 -7.38 5.16
CA ALA A 78 9.82 -6.92 4.30
C ALA A 78 9.73 -5.41 4.03
N MET A 79 8.55 -4.90 3.72
CA MET A 79 8.29 -3.46 3.55
C MET A 79 8.57 -2.68 4.85
N ALA A 80 8.11 -3.16 6.00
CA ALA A 80 8.32 -2.52 7.30
C ALA A 80 9.81 -2.44 7.67
N ASN A 81 10.54 -3.54 7.46
CA ASN A 81 11.99 -3.56 7.67
C ASN A 81 12.73 -2.62 6.71
N ALA A 82 12.31 -2.55 5.45
CA ALA A 82 12.88 -1.61 4.48
C ALA A 82 12.63 -0.15 4.87
N ARG A 83 11.42 0.18 5.35
CA ARG A 83 11.06 1.49 5.89
C ARG A 83 11.87 1.85 7.12
N LYS A 84 12.01 0.93 8.09
CA LYS A 84 12.84 1.12 9.29
C LYS A 84 14.27 1.47 8.91
N LYS A 85 14.85 0.75 7.94
CA LYS A 85 16.23 0.97 7.47
C LYS A 85 16.37 2.16 6.51
N LEU A 86 15.29 2.90 6.23
CA LEU A 86 15.25 3.97 5.22
C LEU A 86 15.79 3.51 3.85
N ASN A 87 15.67 2.22 3.54
CA ASN A 87 16.19 1.62 2.31
C ASN A 87 15.13 1.70 1.21
N TRP A 88 15.23 2.72 0.36
CA TRP A 88 14.28 3.00 -0.71
C TRP A 88 14.18 1.89 -1.76
N GLU A 89 15.32 1.34 -2.19
CA GLU A 89 15.33 0.24 -3.16
C GLU A 89 14.61 -1.00 -2.64
N ALA A 90 14.84 -1.37 -1.38
CA ALA A 90 14.14 -2.46 -0.74
C ALA A 90 12.63 -2.17 -0.59
N GLN A 91 12.24 -0.92 -0.30
CA GLN A 91 10.82 -0.52 -0.27
C GLN A 91 10.15 -0.68 -1.64
N TYR A 92 10.81 -0.25 -2.72
CA TYR A 92 10.28 -0.42 -4.07
C TYR A 92 10.11 -1.89 -4.40
N ASN A 93 11.13 -2.70 -4.16
CA ASN A 93 11.09 -4.14 -4.42
C ASN A 93 9.99 -4.87 -3.63
N ALA A 94 9.72 -4.43 -2.40
CA ALA A 94 8.66 -4.98 -1.57
C ALA A 94 7.26 -4.44 -1.92
N SER A 95 7.15 -3.41 -2.75
CA SER A 95 5.85 -2.79 -3.05
C SER A 95 5.00 -3.61 -4.02
N ILE A 96 3.72 -3.29 -4.08
CA ILE A 96 2.77 -3.83 -5.05
C ILE A 96 3.01 -3.21 -6.45
N CYS A 97 3.35 -1.91 -6.50
CA CYS A 97 3.63 -1.16 -7.73
C CYS A 97 4.98 -0.40 -7.61
N PRO A 98 6.12 -1.06 -7.87
CA PRO A 98 7.46 -0.46 -7.69
C PRO A 98 7.70 0.78 -8.54
N ALA A 99 7.25 0.75 -9.80
CA ALA A 99 7.43 1.88 -10.72
C ALA A 99 6.70 3.14 -10.25
N ASP A 100 5.46 2.99 -9.78
CA ASP A 100 4.65 4.11 -9.29
C ASP A 100 5.26 4.69 -8.00
N ALA A 101 5.70 3.83 -7.07
CA ALA A 101 6.36 4.25 -5.83
C ALA A 101 7.65 5.04 -6.10
N ARG A 102 8.48 4.56 -7.04
CA ARG A 102 9.71 5.24 -7.45
C ARG A 102 9.40 6.58 -8.12
N ALA A 103 8.47 6.61 -9.06
CA ALA A 103 8.08 7.82 -9.78
C ALA A 103 7.61 8.95 -8.83
N ILE A 104 6.87 8.60 -7.77
CA ILE A 104 6.44 9.59 -6.77
C ILE A 104 7.64 10.23 -6.05
N ARG A 105 8.63 9.44 -5.66
CA ARG A 105 9.83 9.96 -4.98
C ARG A 105 10.69 10.78 -5.94
N ASP A 106 10.94 10.25 -7.14
CA ASP A 106 11.81 10.91 -8.14
C ASP A 106 11.25 12.27 -8.57
N ASN A 107 9.92 12.42 -8.60
CA ASN A 107 9.26 13.69 -8.90
C ASN A 107 9.38 14.73 -7.76
N ARG A 108 9.72 14.30 -6.54
CA ARG A 108 9.83 15.14 -5.35
C ARG A 108 11.05 14.72 -4.52
N PRO A 109 12.27 14.93 -5.05
CA PRO A 109 13.48 14.47 -4.38
C PRO A 109 13.68 15.24 -3.06
N PRO A 110 14.05 14.57 -1.97
CA PRO A 110 14.32 15.23 -0.70
C PRO A 110 15.69 15.90 -0.68
N GLU A 111 15.85 16.89 0.19
CA GLU A 111 17.16 17.50 0.49
C GLU A 111 18.08 16.51 1.23
N ASP A 112 17.52 15.72 2.15
CA ASP A 112 18.21 14.61 2.83
C ASP A 112 17.82 13.26 2.18
N PRO A 113 18.77 12.56 1.51
CA PRO A 113 18.51 11.30 0.82
C PRO A 113 17.93 10.19 1.71
N ASP A 114 18.18 10.21 3.01
CA ASP A 114 17.69 9.19 3.94
C ASP A 114 16.23 9.41 4.31
N THR A 115 15.65 10.56 3.98
CA THR A 115 14.28 10.93 4.36
C THR A 115 13.35 11.04 3.15
N CYS A 116 12.06 11.24 3.40
CA CYS A 116 11.12 11.69 2.38
C CYS A 116 10.86 13.20 2.52
N THR A 117 10.30 13.79 1.47
CA THR A 117 9.94 15.22 1.45
C THR A 117 8.81 15.60 2.40
N MET A 118 8.09 14.63 2.99
CA MET A 118 6.97 14.93 3.90
C MET A 118 7.44 15.51 5.23
N CYS A 119 8.49 14.94 5.84
CA CYS A 119 8.99 15.38 7.16
C CYS A 119 10.42 15.92 7.11
N GLY A 120 11.20 15.59 6.07
CA GLY A 120 12.60 16.00 5.95
C GLY A 120 13.41 15.64 7.19
N SER A 121 14.11 16.64 7.75
CA SER A 121 14.94 16.50 8.96
C SER A 121 14.18 16.04 10.21
N TYR A 122 12.85 16.20 10.26
CA TYR A 122 12.02 15.75 11.38
C TYR A 122 11.46 14.33 11.16
N CYS A 123 12.14 13.50 10.36
CA CYS A 123 11.72 12.13 10.11
C CYS A 123 11.71 11.31 11.41
N ALA A 124 10.53 10.90 11.86
CA ALA A 124 10.36 10.12 13.09
C ALA A 124 11.16 8.81 13.07
N ILE A 125 11.26 8.13 11.92
CA ILE A 125 12.03 6.88 11.82
C ILE A 125 13.53 7.14 12.00
N LYS A 126 14.05 8.21 11.39
CA LYS A 126 15.46 8.60 11.54
C LYS A 126 15.79 8.91 13.00
N ILE A 127 14.97 9.75 13.63
CA ILE A 127 15.13 10.14 15.04
C ILE A 127 15.08 8.90 15.96
N VAL A 128 14.11 8.01 15.75
CA VAL A 128 13.99 6.79 16.57
C VAL A 128 15.18 5.86 16.36
N ASN A 129 15.69 5.71 15.13
CA ASN A 129 16.86 4.88 14.87
C ASN A 129 18.12 5.44 15.54
N GLU A 130 18.36 6.76 15.46
CA GLU A 130 19.48 7.41 16.15
C GLU A 130 19.45 7.10 17.66
N TRP A 131 18.28 7.21 18.30
CA TRP A 131 18.10 6.83 19.70
C TRP A 131 18.34 5.33 19.97
N LEU A 132 17.86 4.45 19.09
CA LEU A 132 18.03 3.00 19.25
C LEU A 132 19.47 2.55 19.04
N ASP A 133 20.22 3.21 18.17
CA ASP A 133 21.62 2.91 17.90
C ASP A 133 22.53 3.36 19.06
N GLU A 134 22.14 4.41 19.79
CA GLU A 134 22.80 4.87 21.02
C GLU A 134 22.36 4.12 22.29
N ALA A 135 21.19 3.48 22.25
CA ALA A 135 20.62 2.79 23.40
C ALA A 135 21.46 1.56 23.81
N PRO A 136 21.71 1.34 25.12
CA PRO A 136 22.36 0.13 25.57
C PRO A 136 21.54 -1.13 25.24
N THR A 137 22.20 -2.26 25.01
CA THR A 137 21.54 -3.49 24.51
C THR A 137 20.59 -4.15 25.50
N ASN A 138 20.56 -3.69 26.75
CA ASN A 138 19.72 -4.20 27.84
C ASN A 138 18.59 -3.25 28.24
N VAL A 139 18.24 -2.26 27.42
CA VAL A 139 17.21 -1.24 27.76
C VAL A 139 15.81 -1.82 28.04
N PHE A 140 15.53 -3.03 27.55
CA PHE A 140 14.26 -3.72 27.73
C PHE A 140 14.38 -5.06 28.49
N GLU A 141 15.55 -5.35 29.07
CA GLU A 141 15.73 -6.44 30.05
C GLU A 141 15.37 -5.94 31.45
#